data_AF-A0A8J8PQ19-F1
#
_entry.id   AF-A0A8J8PQ19-F1
#
_cell.length_a   1.000
_cell.length_b   1.000
_cell.length_c   1.000
_cell.angle_alpha   90.00
_cell.angle_beta   90.00
_cell.angle_gamma   90.00
#
_symmetry.space_group_name_H-M   'P 1'
#
loop_
_entity.id
_entity.type
_entity.pdbx_description
1 polymer ?
#
loop_
_entity_poly.entity_id
_entity_poly.type
_entity_poly.pdbx_seq_one_letter_code
_entity_poly.pdbx_strand_id
1 'polypeptide(L)'
;MNERLSNSNSGYLRKAVEQPVNWYTWSDEAFQIAKREDKPILVDVGASWCHWCNVMDENTYSNPEIAKIINENFIPIKVDRDEMPDVDRVLQNAVMAITGESGWPLTVFMTPDKKVFFGGTYFPPEDMYGRIGFRKVLLEIMRVWREEREKIESGSLSLSDIRVVYKSVDSLGRNLLDDAFSYITSYYDKVYGGLGYGAKFPHTMVDLLFLNYSAVKGDDLGKKLGSFTLKKMYYGGIFDQV
;
A
#
# COMPACT_ATOMS: atom_id res chain seq x y z
N MET A 1 -1.37 2.53 -26.38
CA MET A 1 0.02 2.16 -26.04
C MET A 1 0.70 3.35 -25.40
N ASN A 2 1.14 3.20 -24.15
CA ASN A 2 1.73 4.29 -23.39
C ASN A 2 3.27 4.32 -23.54
N GLU A 3 3.76 5.16 -24.45
CA GLU A 3 5.19 5.27 -24.76
C GLU A 3 6.06 5.76 -23.60
N ARG A 4 5.47 6.37 -22.56
CA ARG A 4 6.23 6.85 -21.39
C ARG A 4 6.77 5.71 -20.52
N LEU A 5 6.11 4.56 -20.54
CA LEU A 5 6.49 3.38 -19.75
C LEU A 5 7.27 2.35 -20.57
N SER A 6 7.30 2.45 -21.89
CA SER A 6 7.89 1.44 -22.79
C SER A 6 9.40 1.24 -22.58
N ASN A 7 10.11 2.31 -22.22
CA ASN A 7 11.55 2.30 -21.95
C ASN A 7 11.91 2.06 -20.47
N SER A 8 10.93 1.76 -19.60
CA SER A 8 11.21 1.46 -18.20
C SER A 8 11.95 0.13 -18.05
N ASN A 9 12.89 0.05 -17.09
CA ASN A 9 13.55 -1.20 -16.70
C ASN A 9 12.64 -2.11 -15.86
N SER A 10 11.60 -1.55 -15.23
CA SER A 10 10.61 -2.28 -14.47
C SER A 10 9.71 -3.14 -15.37
N GLY A 11 9.67 -4.44 -15.09
CA GLY A 11 8.70 -5.35 -15.68
C GLY A 11 7.26 -5.02 -15.29
N TYR A 12 7.05 -4.41 -14.12
CA TYR A 12 5.73 -3.98 -13.66
C TYR A 12 5.22 -2.78 -14.48
N LEU A 13 6.05 -1.76 -14.68
CA LEU A 13 5.68 -0.59 -15.48
C LEU A 13 5.47 -0.94 -16.96
N ARG A 14 6.30 -1.84 -17.52
CA ARG A 14 6.11 -2.28 -18.92
C ARG A 14 4.78 -3.01 -19.15
N LYS A 15 4.28 -3.78 -18.18
CA LYS A 15 2.95 -4.42 -18.29
C LYS A 15 1.81 -3.40 -18.43
N ALA A 16 1.98 -2.20 -17.86
CA ALA A 16 0.99 -1.14 -17.93
C ALA A 16 0.98 -0.37 -19.26
N VAL A 17 1.91 -0.63 -20.17
CA VAL A 17 1.98 0.03 -21.49
C VAL A 17 0.73 -0.21 -22.33
N GLU A 18 0.12 -1.39 -22.19
CA GLU A 18 -1.09 -1.79 -22.91
C GLU A 18 -2.39 -1.39 -22.18
N GLN A 19 -2.30 -0.86 -20.96
CA GLN A 19 -3.48 -0.40 -20.25
C GLN A 19 -4.07 0.86 -20.91
N PRO A 20 -5.41 1.03 -20.87
CA PRO A 20 -6.07 2.21 -21.42
C PRO A 20 -5.83 3.49 -20.59
N VAL A 21 -5.25 3.38 -19.39
CA VAL A 21 -4.88 4.54 -18.56
C VAL A 21 -3.58 5.16 -19.06
N ASN A 22 -3.58 6.48 -19.19
CA ASN A 22 -2.46 7.30 -19.69
C ASN A 22 -1.43 7.58 -18.58
N TRP A 23 -0.89 6.52 -17.96
CA TRP A 23 0.09 6.59 -16.90
C TRP A 23 1.31 7.47 -17.20
N TYR A 24 1.72 8.25 -16.22
CA TYR A 24 3.04 8.84 -16.12
C TYR A 24 3.92 8.00 -15.19
N THR A 25 5.23 8.12 -15.33
CA THR A 25 6.16 7.72 -14.27
C THR A 25 6.16 8.77 -13.16
N TRP A 26 6.67 8.41 -11.99
CA TRP A 26 6.94 9.38 -10.93
C TRP A 26 8.05 10.34 -11.37
N SER A 27 7.67 11.53 -11.83
CA SER A 27 8.58 12.50 -12.44
C SER A 27 8.10 13.93 -12.23
N ASP A 28 9.03 14.89 -12.28
CA ASP A 28 8.70 16.32 -12.18
C ASP A 28 7.77 16.78 -13.31
N GLU A 29 7.84 16.16 -14.48
CA GLU A 29 6.90 16.40 -15.59
C GLU A 29 5.45 16.13 -15.15
N ALA A 30 5.18 14.97 -14.54
CA ALA A 30 3.83 14.62 -14.10
C ALA A 30 3.28 15.64 -13.08
N PHE A 31 4.12 16.06 -12.12
CA PHE A 31 3.72 17.07 -11.13
C PHE A 31 3.50 18.46 -11.76
N GLN A 32 4.34 18.87 -12.70
CA GLN A 32 4.17 20.15 -13.41
C GLN A 32 2.90 20.17 -14.26
N ILE A 33 2.58 19.06 -14.95
CA ILE A 33 1.35 18.92 -15.72
C ILE A 33 0.14 18.98 -14.78
N ALA A 34 0.18 18.29 -13.64
CA ALA A 34 -0.89 18.33 -12.65
C ALA A 34 -1.16 19.76 -12.15
N LYS A 35 -0.11 20.56 -11.91
CA LYS A 35 -0.25 21.98 -11.55
C LYS A 35 -0.84 22.80 -12.69
N ARG A 36 -0.37 22.61 -13.92
CA ARG A 36 -0.82 23.36 -15.09
C ARG A 36 -2.28 23.08 -15.43
N GLU A 37 -2.72 21.83 -15.29
CA GLU A 37 -4.08 21.40 -15.60
C GLU A 37 -5.05 21.51 -14.40
N ASP A 38 -4.55 21.88 -13.21
CA ASP A 38 -5.28 21.90 -11.94
C ASP A 38 -6.07 20.60 -11.69
N LYS A 39 -5.39 19.47 -11.88
CA LYS A 39 -5.94 18.13 -11.68
C LYS A 39 -5.33 17.45 -10.46
N PRO A 40 -6.11 16.68 -9.69
CA PRO A 40 -5.56 15.81 -8.67
C PRO A 40 -4.67 14.73 -9.31
N ILE A 41 -3.71 14.24 -8.53
CA ILE A 41 -2.84 13.14 -8.93
C ILE A 41 -3.41 11.85 -8.35
N LEU A 42 -3.53 10.83 -9.19
CA LEU A 42 -3.81 9.45 -8.81
C LEU A 42 -2.50 8.68 -8.90
N VAL A 43 -1.99 8.13 -7.81
CA VAL A 43 -0.80 7.28 -7.81
C VAL A 43 -1.20 5.84 -7.54
N ASP A 44 -0.72 4.93 -8.38
CA ASP A 44 -0.77 3.49 -8.15
C ASP A 44 0.65 2.97 -7.91
N VAL A 45 0.88 2.45 -6.71
CA VAL A 45 2.14 1.80 -6.34
C VAL A 45 1.92 0.30 -6.24
N GLY A 46 2.74 -0.45 -6.97
CA GLY A 46 2.67 -1.90 -6.98
C GLY A 46 4.02 -2.54 -7.27
N ALA A 47 3.99 -3.85 -7.47
CA ALA A 47 5.15 -4.64 -7.83
C ALA A 47 4.75 -5.82 -8.70
N SER A 48 5.70 -6.33 -9.49
CA SER A 48 5.42 -7.43 -10.43
C SER A 48 4.98 -8.73 -9.74
N TRP A 49 5.49 -9.00 -8.54
CA TRP A 49 5.19 -10.18 -7.71
C TRP A 49 3.93 -10.01 -6.85
N CYS A 50 3.33 -8.82 -6.81
CA CYS A 50 2.16 -8.54 -5.99
C CYS A 50 0.89 -9.07 -6.67
N HIS A 51 0.26 -10.10 -6.10
CA HIS A 51 -0.94 -10.71 -6.66
C HIS A 51 -2.09 -9.70 -6.82
N TRP A 52 -2.45 -8.98 -5.75
CA TRP A 52 -3.56 -8.02 -5.78
C TRP A 52 -3.30 -6.82 -6.70
N CYS A 53 -2.04 -6.48 -6.96
CA CYS A 53 -1.67 -5.45 -7.93
C CYS A 53 -2.02 -5.91 -9.34
N ASN A 54 -1.66 -7.14 -9.71
CA ASN A 54 -2.04 -7.72 -11.00
C ASN A 54 -3.58 -7.85 -11.11
N VAL A 55 -4.27 -8.26 -10.04
CA VAL A 55 -5.75 -8.33 -10.03
C VAL A 55 -6.37 -6.95 -10.26
N MET A 56 -5.84 -5.89 -9.64
CA MET A 56 -6.33 -4.53 -9.85
C MET A 56 -6.01 -3.99 -11.25
N ASP A 57 -4.81 -4.29 -11.77
CA ASP A 57 -4.40 -3.97 -13.12
C ASP A 57 -5.34 -4.59 -14.17
N GLU A 58 -5.67 -5.87 -14.02
CA GLU A 58 -6.50 -6.62 -14.96
C GLU A 58 -7.99 -6.25 -14.87
N ASN A 59 -8.53 -6.06 -13.66
CA ASN A 59 -9.98 -5.90 -13.49
C ASN A 59 -10.43 -4.44 -13.40
N THR A 60 -9.57 -3.56 -12.86
CA THR A 60 -9.92 -2.17 -12.56
C THR A 60 -9.27 -1.22 -13.57
N TYR A 61 -7.94 -1.21 -13.68
CA TYR A 61 -7.24 -0.27 -14.56
C TYR A 61 -7.35 -0.61 -16.05
N SER A 62 -7.64 -1.86 -16.40
CA SER A 62 -7.92 -2.27 -17.79
C SER A 62 -9.36 -2.02 -18.23
N ASN A 63 -10.26 -1.59 -17.33
CA ASN A 63 -11.63 -1.26 -17.68
C ASN A 63 -11.69 0.09 -18.44
N PRO A 64 -12.22 0.14 -19.69
CA PRO A 64 -12.23 1.36 -20.48
C PRO A 64 -13.02 2.53 -19.87
N GLU A 65 -14.11 2.25 -19.14
CA GLU A 65 -14.92 3.30 -18.52
C GLU A 65 -14.19 3.96 -17.35
N ILE A 66 -13.53 3.15 -16.53
CA ILE A 66 -12.69 3.63 -15.42
C ILE A 66 -11.50 4.41 -15.98
N ALA A 67 -10.82 3.86 -16.99
CA ALA A 67 -9.67 4.53 -17.60
C ALA A 67 -10.05 5.87 -18.23
N LYS A 68 -11.22 5.97 -18.86
CA LYS A 68 -11.75 7.23 -19.36
C LYS A 68 -11.90 8.28 -18.24
N ILE A 69 -12.53 7.90 -17.12
CA ILE A 69 -12.69 8.78 -15.96
C ILE A 69 -11.32 9.24 -15.44
N ILE A 70 -10.37 8.33 -15.31
CA ILE A 70 -9.01 8.64 -14.85
C ILE A 70 -8.34 9.63 -15.80
N ASN A 71 -8.29 9.33 -17.09
CA ASN A 71 -7.57 10.11 -18.09
C ASN A 71 -8.14 11.54 -18.25
N GLU A 72 -9.44 11.70 -18.10
CA GLU A 72 -10.09 13.01 -18.23
C GLU A 72 -9.86 13.90 -17.00
N ASN A 73 -9.76 13.31 -15.81
CA ASN A 73 -9.91 14.05 -14.55
C ASN A 73 -8.70 14.01 -13.62
N PHE A 74 -7.74 13.14 -13.86
CA PHE A 74 -6.57 12.94 -13.00
C PHE A 74 -5.28 13.00 -13.81
N ILE A 75 -4.17 13.25 -13.12
CA ILE A 75 -2.84 12.87 -13.63
C ILE A 75 -2.48 11.52 -13.02
N PRO A 76 -2.63 10.40 -13.76
CA PRO A 76 -2.33 9.07 -13.25
C PRO A 76 -0.81 8.82 -13.28
N ILE A 77 -0.24 8.40 -12.16
CA ILE A 77 1.18 8.05 -12.00
C ILE A 77 1.27 6.59 -11.56
N LYS A 78 2.10 5.80 -12.24
CA LYS A 78 2.38 4.42 -11.86
C LYS A 78 3.80 4.31 -11.30
N VAL A 79 3.95 3.62 -10.18
CA VAL A 79 5.21 3.48 -9.45
C VAL A 79 5.49 2.01 -9.19
N ASP A 80 6.69 1.56 -9.57
CA ASP A 80 7.21 0.28 -9.10
C ASP A 80 7.88 0.48 -7.75
N ARG A 81 7.33 -0.20 -6.73
CA ARG A 81 7.87 -0.25 -5.37
C ARG A 81 9.34 -0.67 -5.35
N ASP A 82 9.72 -1.63 -6.18
CA ASP A 82 11.08 -2.19 -6.14
C ASP A 82 12.12 -1.22 -6.73
N GLU A 83 11.70 -0.36 -7.68
CA GLU A 83 12.55 0.72 -8.20
C GLU A 83 12.53 1.97 -7.32
N MET A 84 11.41 2.25 -6.64
CA MET A 84 11.22 3.45 -5.80
C MET A 84 10.73 3.12 -4.38
N PRO A 85 11.49 2.37 -3.57
CA PRO A 85 11.06 1.94 -2.24
C PRO A 85 10.87 3.10 -1.25
N ASP A 86 11.62 4.19 -1.43
CA ASP A 86 11.47 5.38 -0.58
C ASP A 86 10.14 6.11 -0.85
N VAL A 87 9.72 6.20 -2.12
CA VAL A 87 8.43 6.80 -2.51
C VAL A 87 7.30 5.95 -1.96
N ASP A 88 7.34 4.64 -2.21
CA ASP A 88 6.37 3.69 -1.67
C ASP A 88 6.19 3.86 -0.15
N ARG A 89 7.30 3.85 0.61
CA ARG A 89 7.24 3.95 2.07
C ARG A 89 6.58 5.24 2.56
N VAL A 90 6.90 6.39 1.96
CA VAL A 90 6.30 7.66 2.39
C VAL A 90 4.80 7.69 2.06
N LEU A 91 4.41 7.15 0.90
CA LEU A 91 3.00 7.05 0.51
C LEU A 91 2.21 6.08 1.40
N GLN A 92 2.78 4.92 1.74
CA GLN A 92 2.19 3.96 2.68
C GLN A 92 1.91 4.64 4.03
N ASN A 93 2.89 5.38 4.55
CA ASN A 93 2.73 6.11 5.81
C ASN A 93 1.64 7.19 5.72
N ALA A 94 1.55 7.89 4.59
CA ALA A 94 0.52 8.91 4.35
C ALA A 94 -0.88 8.30 4.40
N VAL A 95 -1.10 7.23 3.62
CA VAL A 95 -2.39 6.56 3.53
C VAL A 95 -2.77 5.93 4.87
N MET A 96 -1.84 5.24 5.54
CA MET A 96 -2.05 4.70 6.88
C MET A 96 -2.48 5.77 7.88
N ALA A 97 -1.85 6.95 7.86
CA ALA A 97 -2.19 8.04 8.78
C ALA A 97 -3.59 8.63 8.52
N ILE A 98 -4.05 8.61 7.26
CA ILE A 98 -5.35 9.20 6.86
C ILE A 98 -6.48 8.19 6.98
N THR A 99 -6.29 6.95 6.54
CA THR A 99 -7.35 5.95 6.40
C THR A 99 -7.19 4.73 7.30
N GLY A 100 -6.01 4.54 7.89
CA GLY A 100 -5.67 3.32 8.63
C GLY A 100 -5.36 2.11 7.73
N GLU A 101 -5.37 2.29 6.41
CA GLU A 101 -5.02 1.23 5.45
C GLU A 101 -3.56 1.32 5.02
N SER A 102 -2.94 0.17 4.76
CA SER A 102 -1.62 0.05 4.14
C SER A 102 -1.49 -1.32 3.49
N GLY A 103 -0.69 -1.40 2.42
CA GLY A 103 -0.47 -2.62 1.65
C GLY A 103 -0.41 -2.32 0.16
N TRP A 104 -0.31 -3.38 -0.65
CA TRP A 104 -0.30 -3.28 -2.11
C TRP A 104 -1.49 -4.04 -2.73
N PRO A 105 -2.09 -3.53 -3.81
CA PRO A 105 -1.79 -2.27 -4.50
C PRO A 105 -2.06 -1.08 -3.58
N LEU A 106 -1.26 -0.02 -3.71
CA LEU A 106 -1.47 1.21 -2.96
C LEU A 106 -1.98 2.29 -3.92
N THR A 107 -3.24 2.68 -3.73
CA THR A 107 -3.85 3.78 -4.46
C THR A 107 -3.80 5.04 -3.61
N VAL A 108 -3.26 6.13 -4.16
CA VAL A 108 -3.11 7.41 -3.48
C VAL A 108 -3.73 8.53 -4.29
N PHE A 109 -4.48 9.40 -3.62
CA PHE A 109 -4.97 10.65 -4.19
C PHE A 109 -4.26 11.82 -3.50
N MET A 110 -3.59 12.66 -4.29
CA MET A 110 -2.82 13.79 -3.78
C MET A 110 -2.98 15.05 -4.63
N THR A 111 -2.68 16.19 -4.02
CA THR A 111 -2.63 17.47 -4.72
C THR A 111 -1.38 17.57 -5.62
N PRO A 112 -1.36 18.48 -6.62
CA PRO A 112 -0.16 18.80 -7.40
C PRO A 112 1.05 19.23 -6.56
N ASP A 113 0.84 19.69 -5.33
CA ASP A 113 1.89 20.07 -4.37
C ASP A 113 2.33 18.91 -3.49
N LYS A 114 2.03 17.66 -3.88
CA LYS A 114 2.42 16.43 -3.17
C LYS A 114 1.86 16.37 -1.75
N LYS A 115 0.59 16.76 -1.58
CA LYS A 115 -0.14 16.54 -0.32
C LYS A 115 -1.17 15.44 -0.49
N VAL A 116 -1.01 14.33 0.22
CA VAL A 116 -1.96 13.20 0.19
C VAL A 116 -3.20 13.56 0.96
N PHE A 117 -4.38 13.36 0.38
CA PHE A 117 -5.66 13.64 1.06
C PHE A 117 -6.58 12.42 1.14
N PHE A 118 -6.33 11.38 0.35
CA PHE A 118 -7.05 10.13 0.43
C PHE A 118 -6.21 8.99 -0.15
N GLY A 119 -6.56 7.75 0.18
CA GLY A 119 -5.95 6.57 -0.41
C GLY A 119 -6.56 5.29 0.15
N GLY A 120 -6.10 4.18 -0.38
CA GLY A 120 -6.50 2.86 0.07
C GLY A 120 -5.72 1.79 -0.65
N THR A 121 -6.08 0.55 -0.40
CA THR A 121 -5.42 -0.59 -1.03
C THR A 121 -6.10 -0.99 -2.34
N TYR A 122 -6.80 -2.12 -2.35
CA TYR A 122 -7.50 -2.65 -3.51
C TYR A 122 -8.89 -2.01 -3.67
N PHE A 123 -9.15 -1.46 -4.86
CA PHE A 123 -10.48 -1.03 -5.28
C PHE A 123 -10.99 -1.87 -6.46
N PRO A 124 -12.08 -2.65 -6.29
CA PRO A 124 -12.73 -3.36 -7.40
C PRO A 124 -13.37 -2.35 -8.37
N PRO A 125 -13.65 -2.71 -9.64
CA PRO A 125 -14.27 -1.78 -10.59
C PRO A 125 -15.65 -1.30 -10.13
N GLU A 126 -16.45 -2.22 -9.61
CA GLU A 126 -17.80 -2.01 -9.07
C GLU A 126 -17.88 -2.48 -7.61
N ASP A 127 -18.94 -2.10 -6.90
CA ASP A 127 -19.14 -2.51 -5.50
C ASP A 127 -19.15 -4.03 -5.38
N MET A 128 -18.29 -4.58 -4.51
CA MET A 128 -18.16 -6.02 -4.33
C MET A 128 -17.68 -6.36 -2.93
N TYR A 129 -18.26 -7.41 -2.32
CA TYR A 129 -17.86 -7.93 -1.01
C TYR A 129 -17.70 -6.87 0.09
N GLY A 130 -18.59 -5.88 0.14
CA GLY A 130 -18.55 -4.79 1.12
C GLY A 130 -17.48 -3.72 0.83
N ARG A 131 -16.81 -3.77 -0.31
CA ARG A 131 -15.91 -2.72 -0.80
C ARG A 131 -16.62 -1.83 -1.81
N ILE A 132 -16.34 -0.54 -1.74
CA ILE A 132 -16.84 0.47 -2.68
C ILE A 132 -16.08 0.31 -4.00
N GLY A 133 -16.81 0.36 -5.12
CA GLY A 133 -16.26 0.31 -6.46
C GLY A 133 -15.45 1.56 -6.79
N PHE A 134 -14.36 1.36 -7.54
CA PHE A 134 -13.41 2.41 -7.88
C PHE A 134 -14.06 3.53 -8.69
N ARG A 135 -15.06 3.21 -9.52
CA ARG A 135 -15.87 4.21 -10.23
C ARG A 135 -16.49 5.22 -9.27
N LYS A 136 -17.09 4.77 -8.16
CA LYS A 136 -17.69 5.66 -7.16
C LYS A 136 -16.64 6.47 -6.42
N VAL A 137 -15.52 5.85 -6.08
CA VAL A 137 -14.38 6.52 -5.44
C VAL A 137 -13.88 7.67 -6.33
N LEU A 138 -13.63 7.42 -7.62
CA LEU A 138 -13.16 8.45 -8.55
C LEU A 138 -14.13 9.62 -8.67
N LEU A 139 -15.43 9.33 -8.79
CA LEU A 139 -16.47 10.37 -8.90
C LEU A 139 -16.57 11.22 -7.63
N GLU A 140 -16.46 10.60 -6.45
CA GLU A 140 -16.50 11.34 -5.19
C GLU A 140 -15.26 12.19 -5.00
N ILE A 141 -14.07 11.69 -5.35
CA ILE A 141 -12.83 12.49 -5.33
C ILE A 141 -12.96 13.70 -6.26
N MET A 142 -13.52 13.54 -7.45
CA MET A 142 -13.79 14.65 -8.38
C MET A 142 -14.79 15.67 -7.83
N ARG A 143 -15.82 15.20 -7.11
CA ARG A 143 -16.81 16.08 -6.47
C ARG A 143 -16.13 16.92 -5.39
N VAL A 144 -15.42 16.27 -4.47
CA VAL A 144 -14.69 16.94 -3.36
C VAL A 144 -13.61 17.87 -3.90
N TRP A 145 -12.89 17.49 -4.97
CA TRP A 145 -11.89 18.36 -5.62
C TRP A 145 -12.47 19.69 -6.10
N ARG A 146 -13.66 19.65 -6.69
CA ARG A 146 -14.32 20.83 -7.29
C ARG A 146 -15.11 21.66 -6.28
N GLU A 147 -15.80 20.99 -5.36
CA GLU A 147 -16.78 21.63 -4.48
C GLU A 147 -16.22 21.94 -3.09
N GLU A 148 -15.22 21.18 -2.62
CA GLU A 148 -14.79 21.16 -1.23
C GLU A 148 -13.26 21.23 -1.09
N ARG A 149 -12.60 21.99 -1.97
CA ARG A 149 -11.14 22.05 -2.05
C ARG A 149 -10.46 22.46 -0.74
N GLU A 150 -11.10 23.32 0.06
CA GLU A 150 -10.60 23.71 1.39
C GLU A 150 -10.50 22.53 2.37
N LYS A 151 -11.39 21.53 2.25
CA LYS A 151 -11.33 20.31 3.07
C LYS A 151 -10.12 19.46 2.70
N ILE A 152 -9.77 19.41 1.42
CA ILE A 152 -8.55 18.74 0.95
C ILE A 152 -7.32 19.43 1.50
N GLU A 153 -7.22 20.75 1.37
CA GLU A 153 -6.02 21.47 1.82
C GLU A 153 -5.82 21.37 3.34
N SER A 154 -6.90 21.37 4.12
CA SER A 154 -6.84 21.26 5.59
C SER A 154 -6.66 19.84 6.11
N GLY A 155 -7.15 18.82 5.39
CA GLY A 155 -7.05 17.41 5.78
C GLY A 155 -5.89 16.64 5.14
N SER A 156 -5.12 17.28 4.26
CA SER A 156 -4.01 16.63 3.54
C SER A 156 -2.71 16.58 4.35
N LEU A 157 -1.90 15.56 4.08
CA LEU A 157 -0.56 15.39 4.62
C LEU A 157 0.48 15.62 3.53
N SER A 158 1.35 16.60 3.73
CA SER A 158 2.50 16.82 2.84
C SER A 158 3.49 15.67 2.97
N LEU A 159 3.99 15.16 1.84
CA LEU A 159 5.06 14.14 1.86
C LEU A 159 6.33 14.63 2.57
N SER A 160 6.58 15.95 2.64
CA SER A 160 7.70 16.53 3.38
C SER A 160 7.55 16.41 4.91
N ASP A 161 6.30 16.38 5.38
CA ASP A 161 5.96 16.46 6.80
C ASP A 161 5.77 15.08 7.40
N ILE A 162 5.61 14.06 6.54
CA ILE A 162 5.67 12.65 6.90
C ILE A 162 7.12 12.33 7.25
N ARG A 163 7.49 12.71 8.47
CA ARG A 163 8.67 12.16 9.12
C ARG A 163 8.43 10.68 9.24
N VAL A 164 9.40 9.88 8.77
CA VAL A 164 9.48 8.49 9.21
C VAL A 164 9.54 8.55 10.73
N VAL A 165 8.41 8.23 11.38
CA VAL A 165 8.35 8.17 12.82
C VAL A 165 9.08 6.89 13.21
N TYR A 166 10.40 6.93 13.14
CA TYR A 166 11.17 6.26 14.18
C TYR A 166 10.84 7.04 15.43
N LYS A 167 9.78 6.64 16.14
CA LYS A 167 9.68 7.00 17.56
C LYS A 167 11.01 6.56 18.14
N SER A 168 11.81 7.53 18.57
CA SER A 168 13.05 7.24 19.29
C SER A 168 12.68 6.25 20.38
N VAL A 169 13.39 5.13 20.41
CA VAL A 169 13.17 4.04 21.39
C VAL A 169 13.25 4.56 22.83
N ASP A 170 13.80 5.76 23.03
CA ASP A 170 13.89 6.50 24.28
C ASP A 170 12.54 6.77 24.99
N SER A 171 11.40 6.77 24.30
CA SER A 171 10.08 6.92 24.94
C SER A 171 9.36 5.60 25.21
N LEU A 172 9.98 4.47 24.88
CA LEU A 172 9.36 3.17 25.04
C LEU A 172 9.64 2.72 26.49
N GLY A 173 8.58 2.63 27.28
CA GLY A 173 8.67 2.28 28.70
C GLY A 173 9.43 0.98 28.94
N ARG A 174 9.85 0.75 30.18
CA ARG A 174 10.64 -0.44 30.59
C ARG A 174 10.04 -1.80 30.18
N ASN A 175 8.74 -1.84 29.82
CA ASN A 175 8.00 -3.04 29.44
C ASN A 175 7.61 -3.09 27.95
N LEU A 176 8.17 -2.25 27.07
CA LEU A 176 7.82 -2.25 25.64
C LEU A 176 7.81 -3.64 25.02
N LEU A 177 8.86 -4.42 25.29
CA LEU A 177 9.02 -5.74 24.73
C LEU A 177 7.85 -6.65 25.14
N ASP A 178 7.37 -6.51 26.37
CA ASP A 178 6.26 -7.29 26.93
C ASP A 178 4.93 -6.82 26.36
N ASP A 179 4.72 -5.51 26.29
CA ASP A 179 3.51 -4.91 25.73
C ASP A 179 3.37 -5.27 24.24
N ALA A 180 4.45 -5.16 23.46
CA ALA A 180 4.48 -5.53 22.05
C ALA A 180 4.25 -7.04 21.87
N PHE A 181 4.89 -7.87 22.68
CA PHE A 181 4.68 -9.31 22.64
C PHE A 181 3.24 -9.68 22.99
N SER A 182 2.68 -9.14 24.08
CA SER A 182 1.28 -9.37 24.48
C SER A 182 0.29 -8.91 23.41
N TYR A 183 0.51 -7.73 22.82
CA TYR A 183 -0.34 -7.23 21.74
C TYR A 183 -0.27 -8.14 20.51
N ILE A 184 0.93 -8.49 20.03
CA ILE A 184 1.06 -9.34 18.85
C ILE A 184 0.48 -10.73 19.10
N THR A 185 0.73 -11.31 20.30
CA THR A 185 0.19 -12.62 20.66
C THR A 185 -1.33 -12.64 20.84
N SER A 186 -1.98 -11.51 21.13
CA SER A 186 -3.46 -11.47 21.18
C SER A 186 -4.10 -11.69 19.81
N TYR A 187 -3.37 -11.42 18.72
CA TYR A 187 -3.81 -11.69 17.34
C TYR A 187 -3.27 -13.02 16.79
N TYR A 188 -2.63 -13.83 17.61
CA TYR A 188 -2.03 -15.09 17.18
C TYR A 188 -3.08 -16.19 16.99
N ASP A 189 -3.00 -16.86 15.84
CA ASP A 189 -3.86 -17.99 15.53
C ASP A 189 -3.28 -19.29 16.09
N LYS A 190 -3.92 -19.80 17.14
CA LYS A 190 -3.47 -21.02 17.84
C LYS A 190 -3.75 -22.30 17.04
N VAL A 191 -4.58 -22.24 16.00
CA VAL A 191 -4.96 -23.40 15.18
C VAL A 191 -4.01 -23.55 13.99
N TYR A 192 -3.77 -22.46 13.28
CA TYR A 192 -3.00 -22.45 12.03
C TYR A 192 -1.63 -21.77 12.12
N GLY A 193 -1.30 -21.14 13.24
CA GLY A 193 -0.08 -20.34 13.39
C GLY A 193 -0.18 -19.01 12.64
N GLY A 194 0.82 -18.15 12.87
CA GLY A 194 0.85 -16.78 12.33
C GLY A 194 -0.21 -15.87 12.94
N LEU A 195 -0.38 -14.70 12.34
CA LEU A 195 -1.29 -13.65 12.83
C LEU A 195 -2.61 -13.61 12.04
N GLY A 196 -3.66 -13.08 12.68
CA GLY A 196 -4.96 -12.82 12.07
C GLY A 196 -5.77 -14.08 11.77
N TYR A 197 -6.87 -13.94 11.02
CA TYR A 197 -7.85 -15.01 10.77
C TYR A 197 -7.95 -15.45 9.31
N GLY A 198 -7.22 -14.80 8.39
CA GLY A 198 -7.25 -15.07 6.96
C GLY A 198 -6.07 -15.91 6.46
N ALA A 199 -5.80 -15.82 5.16
CA ALA A 199 -4.60 -16.38 4.55
C ALA A 199 -3.33 -15.91 5.29
N LYS A 200 -2.43 -16.85 5.57
CA LYS A 200 -1.22 -16.58 6.36
C LYS A 200 -0.06 -16.20 5.46
N PHE A 201 0.66 -15.15 5.85
CA PHE A 201 1.87 -14.69 5.17
C PHE A 201 3.07 -14.77 6.11
N PRO A 202 4.29 -15.00 5.59
CA PRO A 202 5.51 -14.90 6.38
C PRO A 202 5.67 -13.51 7.01
N HIS A 203 5.78 -13.46 8.33
CA HIS A 203 6.02 -12.21 9.07
C HIS A 203 7.36 -12.33 9.79
N THR A 204 8.45 -12.31 9.03
CA THR A 204 9.81 -12.59 9.53
C THR A 204 10.17 -11.75 10.77
N MET A 205 9.73 -10.49 10.83
CA MET A 205 9.95 -9.63 12.00
C MET A 205 9.22 -10.11 13.26
N VAL A 206 8.01 -10.64 13.11
CA VAL A 206 7.23 -11.22 14.21
C VAL A 206 7.84 -12.55 14.65
N ASP A 207 8.25 -13.39 13.70
CA ASP A 207 8.90 -14.67 13.99
C ASP A 207 10.22 -14.45 14.73
N LEU A 208 11.03 -13.48 14.29
CA LEU A 208 12.26 -13.07 14.97
C LEU A 208 11.97 -12.48 16.35
N LEU A 209 10.94 -11.64 16.49
CA LEU A 209 10.53 -11.11 17.80
C LEU A 209 10.18 -12.25 18.76
N PHE A 210 9.39 -13.23 18.34
CA PHE A 210 9.02 -14.37 19.16
C PHE A 210 10.23 -15.20 19.59
N LEU A 211 11.16 -15.49 18.68
CA LEU A 211 12.38 -16.23 19.01
C LEU A 211 13.26 -15.44 20.00
N ASN A 212 13.45 -14.14 19.76
CA ASN A 212 14.27 -13.28 20.61
C ASN A 212 13.62 -13.02 21.98
N TYR A 213 12.30 -12.90 22.05
CA TYR A 213 11.56 -12.70 23.30
C TYR A 213 11.83 -13.84 24.29
N SER A 214 11.74 -15.10 23.82
CA SER A 214 12.07 -16.27 24.64
C SER A 214 13.51 -16.26 25.13
N ALA A 215 14.46 -15.88 24.27
CA ALA A 215 15.87 -15.78 24.67
C ALA A 215 16.10 -14.71 25.76
N VAL A 216 15.40 -13.57 25.67
CA VAL A 216 15.52 -12.46 26.64
C VAL A 216 14.82 -12.79 27.97
N LYS A 217 13.65 -13.43 27.94
CA LYS A 217 12.88 -13.78 29.15
C LYS A 217 13.33 -15.06 29.83
N GLY A 218 14.08 -15.91 29.13
CA GLY A 218 14.45 -17.23 29.63
C GLY A 218 13.24 -18.17 29.71
N ASP A 219 12.20 -17.94 28.90
CA ASP A 219 11.02 -18.81 28.78
C ASP A 219 10.91 -19.40 27.36
N ASP A 220 10.00 -20.35 27.18
CA ASP A 220 9.77 -21.01 25.88
C ASP A 220 8.55 -20.49 25.11
N LEU A 221 7.83 -19.48 25.60
CA LEU A 221 6.55 -19.10 25.01
C LEU A 221 6.71 -18.58 23.59
N GLY A 222 7.57 -17.58 23.39
CA GLY A 222 7.85 -17.03 22.06
C GLY A 222 8.40 -18.10 21.09
N LYS A 223 9.35 -18.92 21.55
CA LYS A 223 9.90 -20.03 20.77
C LYS A 223 8.82 -21.02 20.32
N LYS A 224 7.85 -21.36 21.19
CA LYS A 224 6.73 -22.25 20.84
C LYS A 224 5.84 -21.64 19.76
N LEU A 225 5.51 -20.34 19.88
CA LEU A 225 4.67 -19.63 18.90
C LEU A 225 5.38 -19.48 17.54
N GLY A 226 6.62 -19.00 17.53
CA GLY A 226 7.41 -18.87 16.30
C GLY A 226 7.62 -20.21 15.60
N SER A 227 8.00 -21.25 16.35
CA SER A 227 8.22 -22.59 15.77
C SER A 227 6.93 -23.21 15.23
N PHE A 228 5.78 -23.00 15.89
CA PHE A 228 4.50 -23.51 15.39
C PHE A 228 4.09 -22.82 14.08
N THR A 229 4.28 -21.50 14.00
CA THR A 229 4.05 -20.72 12.77
C THR A 229 4.90 -21.24 11.62
N LEU A 230 6.22 -21.36 11.83
CA LEU A 230 7.15 -21.85 10.81
C LEU A 230 6.82 -23.28 10.35
N LYS A 231 6.43 -24.18 11.28
CA LYS A 231 5.99 -25.54 10.92
C LYS A 231 4.73 -25.53 10.06
N LYS A 232 3.76 -24.68 10.39
CA LYS A 232 2.51 -24.57 9.61
C LYS A 232 2.76 -23.99 8.23
N MET A 233 3.65 -23.01 8.10
CA MET A 233 4.08 -22.49 6.79
C MET A 233 4.78 -23.55 5.95
N TYR A 234 5.70 -24.32 6.55
CA TYR A 234 6.37 -25.45 5.88
C TYR A 234 5.37 -26.49 5.37
N TYR A 235 4.38 -26.88 6.19
CA TYR A 235 3.33 -27.81 5.75
C TYR A 235 2.33 -27.18 4.77
N GLY A 236 2.25 -25.85 4.70
CA GLY A 236 1.36 -25.11 3.81
C GLY A 236 1.85 -25.01 2.37
N GLY A 237 3.03 -25.55 2.05
CA GLY A 237 3.52 -25.60 0.67
C GLY A 237 4.31 -24.38 0.21
N ILE A 238 4.71 -23.49 1.12
CA ILE A 238 5.61 -22.37 0.78
C ILE A 238 7.03 -22.93 0.65
N PHE A 239 7.42 -23.24 -0.59
CA PHE A 239 8.77 -23.67 -0.95
C PHE A 239 9.32 -22.74 -2.01
N ASP A 240 10.61 -22.42 -1.91
CA ASP A 240 11.33 -21.86 -3.04
C ASP A 240 11.37 -22.91 -4.17
N GLN A 241 11.18 -22.46 -5.42
CA GLN A 241 11.27 -23.35 -6.58
C GLN A 241 12.76 -23.44 -6.93
N VAL A 242 13.36 -24.60 -6.66
CA VAL A 242 14.77 -24.89 -6.97
C VAL A 242 14.92 -25.32 -8.43
#